data_AF-A0A2V5YSG1-F1
#
_entry.id   AF-A0A2V5YSG1-F1
#
_cell.length_a   1.000
_cell.length_b   1.000
_cell.length_c   1.000
_cell.angle_alpha   90.00
_cell.angle_beta   90.00
_cell.angle_gamma   90.00
#
_symmetry.space_group_name_H-M   'P 1'
#
loop_
_entity.id
_entity.type
_entity.pdbx_description
1 polymer ?
#
loop_
_entity_poly.entity_id
_entity_poly.type
_entity_poly.pdbx_seq_one_letter_code
_entity_poly.pdbx_strand_id
1 'polypeptide(L)'
;MLSYKAKNYALLTKDGNVIIKGGALKSRGLEKFQRVFLEQMIKLIMQGKPEAIADLRNDFEQKIRNREWNIDMLMKTDTLQDSLEKYRAKIAGSARNRAAAYELALASGRNYRPGDQISYYIRATPKKVAGYEAAKLANEFDAEKRDENIDYYLAKLDDLVKKFSGLITTASTPKQENLALT
;
A
#
# COMPACT_ATOMS: atom_id res chain seq x y z
N MET A 1 2.08 19.60 -13.41
CA MET A 1 2.61 18.21 -13.42
C MET A 1 3.53 18.08 -12.22
N LEU A 2 3.45 16.96 -11.49
CA LEU A 2 4.35 16.64 -10.38
C LEU A 2 5.32 15.55 -10.84
N SER A 3 6.63 15.80 -10.74
CA SER A 3 7.66 14.82 -11.11
C SER A 3 8.33 14.27 -9.85
N TYR A 4 8.42 12.94 -9.71
CA TYR A 4 9.04 12.28 -8.55
C TYR A 4 10.42 11.67 -8.88
N LYS A 5 10.48 10.88 -9.95
CA LYS A 5 11.71 10.28 -10.50
C LYS A 5 11.59 10.22 -12.01
N ALA A 6 12.69 9.95 -12.72
CA ALA A 6 12.65 9.71 -14.16
C ALA A 6 11.51 8.70 -14.50
N LYS A 7 10.64 9.07 -15.44
CA LYS A 7 9.45 8.29 -15.87
C LYS A 7 8.40 8.01 -14.77
N ASN A 8 8.43 8.74 -13.64
CA ASN A 8 7.45 8.65 -12.56
C ASN A 8 6.91 10.05 -12.22
N TYR A 9 5.70 10.34 -12.69
CA TYR A 9 5.07 11.65 -12.58
C TYR A 9 3.54 11.55 -12.43
N ALA A 10 2.93 12.62 -11.93
CA ALA A 10 1.48 12.76 -11.82
C ALA A 10 0.99 14.00 -12.58
N LEU A 11 -0.16 13.87 -13.22
CA LEU A 11 -0.85 14.93 -13.93
C LEU A 11 -2.16 15.24 -13.23
N LEU A 12 -2.51 16.53 -13.12
CA LEU A 12 -3.82 16.97 -12.66
C LEU A 12 -4.63 17.32 -13.90
N THR A 13 -5.77 16.68 -14.09
CA THR A 13 -6.70 17.00 -15.19
C THR A 13 -7.43 18.30 -14.88
N LYS A 14 -8.04 18.90 -15.91
CA LYS A 14 -8.90 20.09 -15.74
C LYS A 14 -10.07 19.82 -14.78
N ASP A 15 -10.56 18.58 -14.75
CA ASP A 15 -11.64 18.13 -13.86
C ASP A 15 -11.16 17.82 -12.43
N GLY A 16 -9.88 18.06 -12.11
CA GLY A 16 -9.31 17.84 -10.78
C GLY A 16 -8.98 16.38 -10.46
N ASN A 17 -8.88 15.50 -11.46
CA ASN A 17 -8.45 14.11 -11.28
C ASN A 17 -6.93 13.99 -11.38
N VAL A 18 -6.34 13.07 -10.62
CA VAL A 18 -4.90 12.80 -10.68
C VAL A 18 -4.63 11.57 -11.53
N ILE A 19 -3.83 11.73 -12.59
CA ILE A 19 -3.34 10.63 -13.40
C ILE A 19 -1.89 10.35 -13.01
N ILE A 20 -1.68 9.23 -12.33
CA ILE A 20 -0.35 8.75 -11.94
C ILE A 20 0.27 7.91 -13.05
N LYS A 21 1.48 8.27 -13.49
CA LYS A 21 2.30 7.56 -14.48
C LYS A 21 3.61 7.08 -13.83
N GLY A 22 4.00 5.85 -14.14
CA GLY A 22 5.20 5.21 -13.61
C GLY A 22 4.94 4.29 -12.40
N GLY A 23 5.71 3.20 -12.33
CA GLY A 23 5.51 2.13 -11.36
C GLY A 23 5.91 2.48 -9.92
N ALA A 24 6.76 3.48 -9.70
CA ALA A 24 7.19 3.88 -8.35
C ALA A 24 6.06 4.57 -7.57
N LEU A 25 5.17 5.27 -8.29
CA LEU A 25 3.98 5.90 -7.73
C LEU A 25 2.76 4.97 -7.79
N LYS A 26 2.65 4.13 -8.82
CA LYS A 26 1.55 3.16 -8.98
C LYS A 26 1.97 1.74 -8.60
N SER A 27 2.57 1.57 -7.41
CA SER A 27 3.04 0.25 -6.99
C SER A 27 1.87 -0.74 -6.89
N ARG A 28 1.86 -1.73 -7.78
CA ARG A 28 0.80 -2.76 -7.88
C ARG A 28 0.72 -3.66 -6.64
N GLY A 29 1.78 -3.70 -5.83
CA GLY A 29 1.84 -4.48 -4.60
C GLY A 29 1.36 -3.74 -3.35
N LEU A 30 0.79 -2.53 -3.48
CA LEU A 30 0.21 -1.82 -2.34
C LEU A 30 -1.24 -2.22 -2.10
N GLU A 31 -1.60 -2.31 -0.83
CA GLU A 31 -2.98 -2.38 -0.35
C GLU A 31 -3.80 -1.19 -0.90
N LYS A 32 -5.12 -1.40 -1.05
CA LYS A 32 -6.00 -0.38 -1.66
C LYS A 32 -5.97 0.93 -0.88
N PHE A 33 -6.00 0.92 0.45
CA PHE A 33 -5.95 2.14 1.25
C PHE A 33 -4.69 2.98 0.99
N GLN A 34 -3.51 2.37 0.86
CA GLN A 34 -2.26 3.08 0.57
C GLN A 34 -2.29 3.73 -0.81
N ARG A 35 -2.90 3.07 -1.81
CA ARG A 35 -3.05 3.63 -3.15
C ARG A 35 -3.98 4.84 -3.15
N VAL A 36 -5.12 4.73 -2.45
CA VAL A 36 -6.08 5.83 -2.31
C VAL A 36 -5.46 7.00 -1.55
N PHE A 37 -4.76 6.74 -0.44
CA PHE A 37 -4.04 7.78 0.30
C PHE A 37 -3.03 8.50 -0.57
N LEU A 38 -2.20 7.75 -1.30
CA LEU A 38 -1.16 8.33 -2.17
C LEU A 38 -1.78 9.20 -3.28
N GLU A 39 -2.89 8.77 -3.88
CA GLU A 39 -3.60 9.56 -4.88
C GLU A 39 -4.13 10.87 -4.31
N GLN A 40 -4.78 10.83 -3.13
CA GLN A 40 -5.32 12.02 -2.47
C GLN A 40 -4.20 12.96 -1.99
N MET A 41 -3.11 12.42 -1.44
CA MET A 41 -1.95 13.20 -1.03
C MET A 41 -1.31 13.91 -2.23
N ILE A 42 -1.11 13.21 -3.35
CA ILE A 42 -0.60 13.82 -4.59
C ILE A 42 -1.57 14.90 -5.08
N LYS A 43 -2.88 14.66 -5.01
CA LYS A 43 -3.88 15.67 -5.39
C LYS A 43 -3.74 16.95 -4.57
N LEU A 44 -3.61 16.84 -3.25
CA LEU A 44 -3.39 17.98 -2.36
C LEU A 44 -2.11 18.74 -2.70
N ILE A 45 -1.00 18.04 -2.93
CA ILE A 45 0.26 18.64 -3.37
C ILE A 45 0.07 19.41 -4.69
N MET A 46 -0.58 18.80 -5.67
CA MET A 46 -0.80 19.42 -6.99
C MET A 46 -1.79 20.59 -6.95
N GLN A 47 -2.63 20.65 -5.93
CA GLN A 47 -3.55 21.77 -5.66
C GLN A 47 -2.91 22.86 -4.79
N GLY A 48 -1.64 22.71 -4.40
CA GLY A 48 -0.95 23.67 -3.54
C GLY A 48 -1.47 23.70 -2.10
N LYS A 49 -2.01 22.57 -1.61
CA LYS A 49 -2.55 22.42 -0.25
C LYS A 49 -1.80 21.36 0.57
N PRO A 50 -0.46 21.39 0.66
CA PRO A 50 0.30 20.38 1.40
C PRO A 50 -0.01 20.37 2.91
N GLU A 51 -0.50 21.48 3.47
CA GLU A 51 -0.95 21.59 4.86
C GLU A 51 -2.11 20.65 5.20
N ALA A 52 -3.00 20.37 4.23
CA ALA A 52 -4.14 19.47 4.40
C ALA A 52 -3.74 17.98 4.44
N ILE A 53 -2.47 17.64 4.19
CA ILE A 53 -1.99 16.25 4.21
C ILE A 53 -2.01 15.69 5.64
N ALA A 54 -1.80 16.53 6.66
CA ALA A 54 -1.90 16.12 8.06
C ALA A 54 -3.34 15.67 8.40
N ASP A 55 -4.33 16.45 7.97
CA ASP A 55 -5.74 16.11 8.16
C ASP A 55 -6.12 14.84 7.38
N LEU A 56 -5.63 14.70 6.14
CA LEU A 56 -5.82 13.47 5.35
C LEU A 56 -5.24 12.24 6.07
N ARG A 57 -4.05 12.34 6.67
CA ARG A 57 -3.46 11.25 7.45
C ARG A 57 -4.35 10.91 8.65
N ASN A 58 -4.79 11.93 9.39
CA ASN A 58 -5.61 11.73 10.58
C ASN A 58 -6.96 11.08 10.24
N ASP A 59 -7.61 11.49 9.15
CA ASP A 59 -8.82 10.87 8.64
C ASP A 59 -8.62 9.37 8.33
N PHE A 60 -7.53 9.02 7.64
CA PHE A 60 -7.21 7.62 7.35
C PHE A 60 -6.90 6.83 8.62
N GLU A 61 -6.18 7.41 9.57
CA GLU A 61 -5.91 6.79 10.87
C GLU A 61 -7.22 6.50 11.63
N GLN A 62 -8.14 7.47 11.71
CA GLN A 62 -9.43 7.29 12.37
C GLN A 62 -10.24 6.19 11.70
N LYS A 63 -10.34 6.19 10.36
CA LYS A 63 -11.05 5.14 9.62
C LYS A 63 -10.49 3.74 9.86
N ILE A 64 -9.17 3.61 9.97
CA ILE A 64 -8.51 2.34 10.30
C ILE A 64 -8.85 1.94 11.74
N ARG A 65 -8.66 2.84 12.72
CA ARG A 65 -8.91 2.56 14.15
C ARG A 65 -10.38 2.22 14.44
N ASN A 66 -11.29 2.99 13.88
CA ASN A 66 -12.73 2.84 14.01
C ASN A 66 -13.28 1.71 13.15
N ARG A 67 -12.42 1.05 12.35
CA ARG A 67 -12.80 -0.08 11.51
C ARG A 67 -13.92 0.29 10.53
N GLU A 68 -13.89 1.52 10.00
CA GLU A 68 -14.94 2.04 9.12
C GLU A 68 -14.93 1.39 7.73
N TRP A 69 -13.80 0.81 7.33
CA TRP A 69 -13.67 0.13 6.04
C TRP A 69 -13.91 -1.37 6.14
N ASN A 70 -14.43 -1.92 5.04
CA ASN A 70 -14.41 -3.34 4.78
C ASN A 70 -12.96 -3.80 4.42
N ILE A 71 -12.72 -5.11 4.51
CA ILE A 71 -11.40 -5.69 4.33
C ILE A 71 -10.83 -5.47 2.93
N ASP A 72 -11.65 -5.15 1.93
CA ASP A 72 -11.19 -4.83 0.58
C ASP A 72 -10.21 -3.64 0.54
N MET A 73 -10.33 -2.72 1.50
CA MET A 73 -9.42 -1.59 1.65
C MET A 73 -8.05 -2.01 2.20
N LEU A 74 -8.02 -3.03 3.06
CA LEU A 74 -6.84 -3.45 3.83
C LEU A 74 -6.16 -4.69 3.24
N MET A 75 -6.86 -5.47 2.42
CA MET A 75 -6.31 -6.67 1.83
C MET A 75 -5.25 -6.33 0.77
N LYS A 76 -4.28 -7.24 0.67
CA LYS A 76 -3.28 -7.28 -0.37
C LYS A 76 -3.61 -8.43 -1.33
N THR A 77 -3.37 -8.23 -2.62
CA THR A 77 -3.52 -9.28 -3.62
C THR A 77 -2.19 -9.46 -4.34
N ASP A 78 -1.63 -10.66 -4.23
CA ASP A 78 -0.39 -11.04 -4.89
C ASP A 78 -0.65 -12.15 -5.92
N THR A 79 0.04 -12.08 -7.05
CA THR A 79 0.00 -13.12 -8.10
C THR A 79 1.14 -14.10 -7.90
N LEU A 80 0.81 -15.39 -7.82
CA LEU A 80 1.80 -16.46 -7.77
C LEU A 80 2.59 -16.49 -9.10
N GLN A 81 3.91 -16.46 -8.99
CA GLN A 81 4.83 -16.40 -10.13
C GLN A 81 5.45 -17.77 -10.44
N ASP A 82 5.69 -18.57 -9.41
CA ASP A 82 6.23 -19.92 -9.50
C ASP A 82 5.16 -20.92 -9.02
N SER A 83 5.34 -22.21 -9.33
CA SER A 83 4.55 -23.27 -8.71
C SER A 83 4.86 -23.38 -7.21
N LEU A 84 3.93 -23.95 -6.45
CA LEU A 84 4.10 -24.17 -5.02
C LEU A 84 5.31 -25.07 -4.70
N GLU A 85 5.58 -26.07 -5.54
CA GLU A 85 6.74 -26.96 -5.42
C GLU A 85 8.06 -26.20 -5.63
N LYS A 86 8.14 -25.39 -6.68
CA LYS A 86 9.33 -24.58 -6.96
C LYS A 86 9.56 -23.52 -5.88
N TYR A 87 8.49 -22.96 -5.33
CA TYR A 87 8.57 -22.10 -4.15
C TYR A 87 9.16 -22.84 -2.95
N ARG A 88 8.66 -24.03 -2.60
CA ARG A 88 9.19 -24.85 -1.50
C ARG A 88 10.67 -25.17 -1.69
N ALA A 89 11.09 -25.55 -2.89
CA ALA A 89 12.49 -25.81 -3.21
C ALA A 89 13.37 -24.56 -3.00
N LYS A 90 12.89 -23.38 -3.40
CA LYS A 90 13.62 -22.10 -3.19
C LYS A 90 13.73 -21.74 -1.70
N ILE A 91 12.69 -21.99 -0.90
CA ILE A 91 12.76 -21.78 0.56
C ILE A 91 13.76 -22.74 1.19
N ALA A 92 13.71 -24.03 0.84
CA ALA A 92 14.62 -25.05 1.38
C ALA A 92 16.09 -24.77 1.01
N GLY A 93 16.33 -24.26 -0.20
CA GLY A 93 17.67 -23.85 -0.66
C GLY A 93 18.08 -22.44 -0.22
N SER A 94 17.32 -21.76 0.66
CA SER A 94 17.56 -20.38 1.10
C SER A 94 17.68 -19.35 -0.04
N ALA A 95 17.16 -19.66 -1.22
CA ALA A 95 17.20 -18.81 -2.41
C ALA A 95 16.09 -17.74 -2.42
N ARG A 96 15.15 -17.81 -1.46
CA ARG A 96 14.05 -16.86 -1.33
C ARG A 96 13.54 -16.81 0.12
N ASN A 97 13.02 -15.65 0.54
CA ASN A 97 12.27 -15.50 1.79
C ASN A 97 10.82 -16.00 1.67
N ARG A 98 10.24 -16.41 2.81
CA ARG A 98 8.83 -16.79 2.88
C ARG A 98 7.91 -15.64 2.50
N ALA A 99 6.85 -15.95 1.76
CA ALA A 99 5.89 -14.98 1.28
C ALA A 99 4.47 -15.40 1.66
N ALA A 100 3.72 -14.49 2.29
CA ALA A 100 2.35 -14.72 2.78
C ALA A 100 1.45 -15.41 1.75
N ALA A 101 1.44 -14.93 0.51
CA ALA A 101 0.62 -15.51 -0.56
C ALA A 101 0.92 -16.99 -0.82
N TYR A 102 2.19 -17.40 -0.79
CA TYR A 102 2.57 -18.79 -1.01
C TYR A 102 2.30 -19.65 0.22
N GLU A 103 2.56 -19.13 1.43
CA GLU A 103 2.26 -19.85 2.67
C GLU A 103 0.76 -20.12 2.80
N LEU A 104 -0.09 -19.13 2.47
CA LEU A 104 -1.55 -19.29 2.44
C LEU A 104 -2.00 -20.25 1.34
N ALA A 105 -1.41 -20.16 0.15
CA ALA A 105 -1.70 -21.09 -0.94
C ALA A 105 -1.40 -22.54 -0.52
N LEU A 106 -0.24 -22.77 0.10
CA LEU A 106 0.17 -24.06 0.64
C LEU A 106 -0.78 -24.56 1.74
N ALA A 107 -1.16 -23.69 2.68
CA ALA A 107 -2.03 -24.04 3.81
C ALA A 107 -3.48 -24.36 3.37
N SER A 108 -3.95 -23.74 2.29
CA SER A 108 -5.33 -23.92 1.81
C SER A 108 -5.64 -25.31 1.26
N GLY A 109 -4.62 -26.10 0.91
CA GLY A 109 -4.77 -27.37 0.21
C GLY A 109 -5.32 -27.27 -1.23
N ARG A 110 -5.59 -26.05 -1.74
CA ARG A 110 -6.08 -25.82 -3.10
C ARG A 110 -4.95 -25.96 -4.11
N ASN A 111 -5.29 -26.43 -5.31
CA ASN A 111 -4.33 -26.58 -6.41
C ASN A 111 -4.09 -25.25 -7.12
N TYR A 112 -3.37 -24.34 -6.46
CA TYR A 112 -2.98 -23.06 -7.04
C TYR A 112 -1.85 -23.21 -8.07
N ARG A 113 -1.95 -22.44 -9.15
CA ARG A 113 -1.03 -22.43 -10.30
C ARG A 113 -0.34 -21.08 -10.44
N PRO A 114 0.82 -21.02 -11.14
CA PRO A 114 1.38 -19.75 -11.57
C PRO A 114 0.35 -18.93 -12.34
N GLY A 115 0.22 -17.65 -11.98
CA GLY A 115 -0.83 -16.75 -12.49
C GLY A 115 -2.01 -16.56 -11.55
N ASP A 116 -2.24 -17.49 -10.61
CA ASP A 116 -3.34 -17.35 -9.65
C ASP A 116 -3.09 -16.20 -8.67
N GLN A 117 -4.18 -15.56 -8.26
CA GLN A 117 -4.17 -14.44 -7.32
C GLN A 117 -4.57 -14.90 -5.92
N ILE A 118 -3.79 -14.50 -4.94
CA ILE A 118 -4.07 -14.72 -3.52
C ILE A 118 -4.35 -13.37 -2.87
N SER A 119 -5.59 -13.18 -2.43
CA SER A 119 -6.01 -12.01 -1.66
C SER A 119 -5.98 -12.36 -0.17
N TYR A 120 -5.28 -11.57 0.63
CA TYR A 120 -5.06 -11.82 2.05
C TYR A 120 -4.94 -10.53 2.85
N TYR A 121 -5.16 -10.61 4.15
CA TYR A 121 -4.99 -9.52 5.09
C TYR A 121 -4.15 -9.97 6.29
N ILE A 122 -3.70 -9.03 7.11
CA ILE A 122 -2.90 -9.32 8.30
C ILE A 122 -3.80 -9.27 9.52
N ARG A 123 -3.90 -10.40 10.24
CA ARG A 123 -4.68 -10.50 11.48
C ARG A 123 -3.85 -10.09 12.70
N ALA A 124 -4.52 -9.63 13.73
CA ALA A 124 -3.91 -9.40 15.03
C ALA A 124 -3.51 -10.75 15.65
N THR A 125 -2.30 -10.79 16.20
CA THR A 125 -1.76 -11.98 16.86
C THR A 125 -1.37 -11.63 18.29
N PRO A 126 -1.55 -12.54 19.27
CA PRO A 126 -1.20 -12.27 20.67
C PRO A 126 0.28 -11.92 20.88
N LYS A 127 1.15 -12.44 20.01
CA LYS A 127 2.57 -12.13 19.95
C LYS A 127 2.90 -11.57 18.56
N LYS A 128 3.89 -10.69 18.48
CA LYS A 128 4.38 -10.19 17.18
C LYS A 128 5.05 -11.35 16.42
N VAL A 129 4.43 -11.76 15.32
CA VAL A 129 4.95 -12.82 14.42
C VAL A 129 5.32 -12.22 13.06
N ALA A 130 5.96 -13.01 12.20
CA ALA A 130 6.26 -12.54 10.86
C ALA A 130 4.96 -12.31 10.08
N GLY A 131 4.96 -11.34 9.16
CA GLY A 131 3.76 -10.97 8.40
C GLY A 131 3.15 -12.12 7.59
N TYR A 132 3.95 -13.13 7.19
CA TYR A 132 3.44 -14.31 6.50
C TYR A 132 2.70 -15.28 7.43
N GLU A 133 2.97 -15.28 8.73
CA GLU A 133 2.32 -16.13 9.75
C GLU A 133 1.03 -15.48 10.27
N ALA A 134 1.00 -14.15 10.31
CA ALA A 134 -0.19 -13.36 10.64
C ALA A 134 -1.12 -13.18 9.43
N ALA A 135 -0.76 -13.67 8.25
CA ALA A 135 -1.61 -13.54 7.07
C ALA A 135 -2.82 -14.49 7.15
N LYS A 136 -3.96 -14.04 6.64
CA LYS A 136 -5.19 -14.83 6.52
C LYS A 136 -5.88 -14.51 5.20
N LEU A 137 -6.53 -15.51 4.58
CA LEU A 137 -7.16 -15.29 3.28
C LEU A 137 -8.32 -14.31 3.41
N ALA A 138 -8.48 -13.42 2.43
CA ALA A 138 -9.53 -12.40 2.45
C ALA A 138 -10.94 -13.00 2.39
N ASN A 139 -11.11 -14.20 1.84
CA ASN A 139 -12.39 -14.91 1.82
C ASN A 139 -12.73 -15.61 3.16
N GLU A 140 -11.80 -15.64 4.11
CA GLU A 140 -12.01 -16.14 5.48
C GLU A 140 -12.23 -14.98 6.47
N PHE A 141 -12.34 -13.75 5.96
CA PHE A 141 -12.67 -12.59 6.77
C PHE A 141 -14.11 -12.69 7.28
N ASP A 142 -14.29 -12.44 8.58
CA ASP A 142 -15.59 -12.41 9.25
C ASP A 142 -15.85 -10.97 9.74
N ALA A 143 -16.86 -10.32 9.16
CA ALA A 143 -17.21 -8.93 9.48
C ALA A 143 -17.80 -8.76 10.90
N GLU A 144 -18.33 -9.84 11.48
CA GLU A 144 -18.84 -9.85 12.86
C GLU A 144 -17.71 -10.14 13.87
N LYS A 145 -16.66 -10.85 13.44
CA LYS A 145 -15.50 -11.22 14.26
C LYS A 145 -14.19 -10.71 13.66
N ARG A 146 -14.14 -9.38 13.53
CA ARG A 146 -13.02 -8.64 12.95
C ARG A 146 -11.72 -8.84 13.70
N ASP A 147 -10.78 -9.51 13.04
CA ASP A 147 -9.47 -9.88 13.55
C ASP A 147 -8.32 -9.14 12.84
N GLU A 148 -8.58 -8.09 12.04
CA GLU A 148 -7.51 -7.35 11.36
C GLU A 148 -6.56 -6.62 12.33
N ASN A 149 -5.28 -6.53 11.94
CA ASN A 149 -4.24 -5.89 12.73
C ASN A 149 -4.18 -4.38 12.49
N ILE A 150 -4.89 -3.62 13.31
CA ILE A 150 -4.94 -2.14 13.23
C ILE A 150 -3.55 -1.52 13.26
N ASP A 151 -2.70 -1.91 14.21
CA ASP A 151 -1.35 -1.34 14.37
C ASP A 151 -0.46 -1.61 13.14
N TYR A 152 -0.60 -2.78 12.50
CA TYR A 152 0.10 -3.08 11.26
C TYR A 152 -0.28 -2.10 10.14
N TYR A 153 -1.58 -1.81 9.97
CA TYR A 153 -2.05 -0.91 8.92
C TYR A 153 -1.73 0.56 9.19
N LEU A 154 -1.72 0.97 10.45
CA LEU A 154 -1.25 2.29 10.86
C LEU A 154 0.25 2.46 10.60
N ALA A 155 1.07 1.48 10.96
CA ALA A 155 2.51 1.51 10.67
C ALA A 155 2.77 1.62 9.16
N LYS A 156 1.96 0.94 8.33
CA LYS A 156 2.03 1.08 6.86
C LYS A 156 1.67 2.48 6.36
N LEU A 157 0.68 3.12 6.98
CA LEU A 157 0.33 4.51 6.66
C LEU A 157 1.49 5.45 7.01
N ASP A 158 2.11 5.28 8.18
CA ASP A 158 3.24 6.10 8.62
C ASP A 158 4.48 5.89 7.74
N ASP A 159 4.79 4.65 7.38
CA ASP A 159 5.87 4.32 6.44
C ASP A 159 5.63 5.00 5.08
N LEU A 160 4.38 5.06 4.63
CA LEU A 160 4.02 5.70 3.38
C LEU A 160 4.25 7.22 3.45
N VAL A 161 3.77 7.89 4.51
CA VAL A 161 4.00 9.32 4.73
C VAL A 161 5.50 9.62 4.82
N LYS A 162 6.25 8.84 5.59
CA LYS A 162 7.70 8.99 5.74
C LYS A 162 8.42 8.86 4.40
N LYS A 163 8.04 7.88 3.58
CA LYS A 163 8.62 7.65 2.25
C LYS A 163 8.43 8.84 1.30
N PHE A 164 7.34 9.59 1.45
CA PHE A 164 7.00 10.73 0.61
C PHE A 164 7.22 12.09 1.28
N SER A 165 7.79 12.12 2.48
CA SER A 165 8.13 13.34 3.24
C SER A 165 8.87 14.38 2.40
N GLY A 166 9.85 13.96 1.60
CA GLY A 166 10.57 14.87 0.70
C GLY A 166 9.66 15.59 -0.30
N LEU A 167 8.66 14.90 -0.88
CA LEU A 167 7.68 15.54 -1.77
C LEU A 167 6.80 16.54 -1.02
N ILE A 168 6.39 16.19 0.21
CA ILE A 168 5.58 17.05 1.06
C ILE A 168 6.36 18.33 1.39
N THR A 169 7.60 18.20 1.86
CA THR A 169 8.46 19.33 2.19
C THR A 169 8.72 20.24 0.99
N THR A 170 9.06 19.69 -0.18
CA THR A 170 9.27 20.51 -1.40
C THR A 170 8.00 21.24 -1.83
N ALA A 171 6.82 20.65 -1.61
CA ALA A 171 5.55 21.29 -1.93
C ALA A 171 5.18 22.41 -0.95
N SER A 172 5.59 22.31 0.31
CA SER A 172 5.34 23.32 1.36
C SER A 172 6.26 24.53 1.27
N THR A 173 7.39 24.44 0.56
CA THR A 173 8.29 25.59 0.38
C THR A 173 7.73 26.52 -0.70
N PRO A 174 7.50 27.82 -0.41
CA PRO A 174 7.11 28.78 -1.42
C PRO A 174 8.16 28.83 -2.53
N LYS A 175 7.72 28.69 -3.78
CA LYS A 175 8.57 28.79 -4.97
C LYS A 175 9.08 30.24 -5.09
N GLN A 176 10.20 30.58 -4.46
CA GLN A 176 10.96 31.78 -4.80
C GLN A 176 11.61 31.57 -6.18
N GLU A 177 10.81 31.67 -7.24
CA GLU A 177 11.34 31.95 -8.57
C GLU A 177 11.61 33.45 -8.65
N ASN A 178 12.81 33.87 -8.22
CA ASN A 178 13.37 35.13 -8.66
C ASN A 178 13.66 34.98 -10.17
N LEU A 179 12.71 35.41 -11.00
CA LEU A 179 13.02 35.77 -12.39
C LEU A 179 13.91 37.02 -12.32
N ALA A 180 15.22 36.82 -12.30
CA ALA A 180 16.15 37.87 -12.70
C ALA A 180 15.93 38.11 -14.19
N LEU A 181 15.13 39.12 -14.51
CA LEU A 181 15.09 39.75 -15.82
C LEU A 181 16.47 40.38 -16.03
N THR A 182 17.20 39.87 -17.02
CA THR A 182 18.32 40.58 -17.65
C THR A 182 17.79 41.22 -18.92
#